data_AF-A0A9E7SYP0-F1
#
_entry.id   AF-A0A9E7SYP0-F1
#
_cell.length_a   1.000
_cell.length_b   1.000
_cell.length_c   1.000
_cell.angle_alpha   90.00
_cell.angle_beta   90.00
_cell.angle_gamma   90.00
#
_symmetry.space_group_name_H-M   'P 1'
#
loop_
_entity.id
_entity.type
_entity.pdbx_description
1 polymer ?
#
loop_
_entity_poly.entity_id
_entity_poly.type
_entity_poly.pdbx_seq_one_letter_code
_entity_poly.pdbx_strand_id
1 'polypeptide(L)'
;MSPGESNPPDPALAVREASATAGRRSGDSPPSLPPDDRYHILQTRRRRDTLRYLRRRDEPVDVRELAEWVAAREQETTPERLTSRQRQRVYISLYQTHLPKLDEYGVVRYHKDRGAVTPLALVEHFDEYLTTSEAGGGVEDEDEDGIARAWWRPYLTLSGLGVALVGLAAGGVLPFPALAAAGFVVSSFAMLSIFHALVATGWMNGLDLEAIQTRISR
;
A
#
# COMPACT_ATOMS: atom_id res chain seq x y z
N MET A 1 18.36 -75.63 30.23
CA MET A 1 18.04 -74.74 29.10
C MET A 1 16.94 -73.80 29.53
N SER A 2 17.27 -72.54 29.79
CA SER A 2 16.32 -71.41 29.86
C SER A 2 16.97 -70.22 29.12
N PRO A 3 16.18 -69.36 28.47
CA PRO A 3 16.63 -68.50 27.38
C PRO A 3 17.41 -67.29 27.89
N GLY A 4 18.39 -66.84 27.09
CA GLY A 4 19.19 -65.65 27.34
C GLY A 4 18.33 -64.38 27.33
N GLU A 5 18.25 -63.73 28.49
CA GLU A 5 17.69 -62.40 28.63
C GLU A 5 18.70 -61.39 28.09
N SER A 6 18.41 -60.86 26.90
CA SER A 6 19.13 -59.77 26.28
C SER A 6 19.00 -58.50 27.13
N ASN A 7 20.11 -58.06 27.70
CA ASN A 7 20.20 -56.78 28.42
C ASN A 7 19.77 -55.63 27.47
N PRO A 8 18.82 -54.76 27.84
CA PRO A 8 18.44 -53.63 27.01
C PRO A 8 19.60 -52.63 26.83
N PRO A 9 19.68 -51.95 25.68
CA PRO A 9 20.75 -50.99 25.39
C PRO A 9 20.74 -49.84 26.40
N ASP A 10 21.95 -49.40 26.79
CA ASP A 10 22.18 -48.31 27.74
C ASP A 10 21.38 -47.04 27.34
N PRO A 11 20.45 -46.56 28.19
CA PRO A 11 19.62 -45.40 27.89
C PRO A 11 20.44 -44.12 27.67
N ALA A 12 21.69 -44.06 28.15
CA ALA A 12 22.57 -42.93 27.93
C ALA A 12 23.07 -42.84 26.47
N LEU A 13 23.16 -43.96 25.74
CA LEU A 13 23.59 -43.96 24.34
C LEU A 13 22.47 -43.47 23.41
N ALA A 14 21.23 -43.92 23.66
CA ALA A 14 20.05 -43.51 22.88
C ALA A 14 19.75 -42.01 22.98
N VAL A 15 19.97 -41.41 24.15
CA VAL A 15 19.80 -39.96 24.35
C VAL A 15 20.89 -39.16 23.63
N ARG A 16 22.12 -39.68 23.53
CA ARG A 16 23.22 -39.01 22.81
C ARG A 16 23.06 -39.09 21.28
N GLU A 17 22.54 -40.19 20.75
CA GLU A 17 22.24 -40.32 19.31
C GLU A 17 21.01 -39.50 18.88
N ALA A 18 19.97 -39.42 19.74
CA ALA A 18 18.83 -38.51 19.53
C ALA A 18 19.25 -37.02 19.57
N SER A 19 20.21 -36.66 20.43
CA SER A 19 20.73 -35.29 20.52
C SER A 19 21.63 -34.92 19.34
N ALA A 20 22.34 -35.89 18.74
CA ALA A 20 23.21 -35.66 17.59
C ALA A 20 22.45 -35.50 16.26
N THR A 21 21.22 -36.05 16.16
CA THR A 21 20.38 -36.00 14.94
C THR A 21 19.35 -34.87 14.96
N ALA A 22 19.06 -34.26 16.11
CA ALA A 22 18.16 -33.10 16.22
C ALA A 22 18.84 -31.77 15.81
N GLY A 23 20.17 -31.70 15.76
CA GLY A 23 20.92 -30.45 15.50
C GLY A 23 21.30 -30.17 14.04
N ARG A 24 20.77 -30.89 13.04
CA ARG A 24 21.26 -30.79 11.64
C ARG A 24 20.19 -30.62 10.55
N ARG A 25 19.06 -29.96 10.84
CA ARG A 25 18.10 -29.50 9.80
C ARG A 25 17.51 -28.12 10.10
N SER A 26 18.36 -27.10 10.09
CA SER A 26 17.98 -25.73 9.71
C SER A 26 19.15 -25.16 8.92
N GLY A 27 19.28 -25.62 7.68
CA GLY A 27 20.28 -25.10 6.75
C GLY A 27 19.92 -23.67 6.36
N ASP A 28 20.88 -22.77 6.51
CA ASP A 28 21.35 -21.73 5.57
C ASP A 28 20.33 -21.10 4.59
N SER A 29 19.08 -20.97 5.00
CA SER A 29 18.13 -20.09 4.33
C SER A 29 18.39 -18.71 4.90
N PRO A 30 18.69 -17.69 4.06
CA PRO A 30 18.82 -16.33 4.56
C PRO A 30 17.56 -15.99 5.36
N PRO A 31 17.66 -15.20 6.44
CA PRO A 31 16.50 -14.85 7.25
C PRO A 31 15.44 -14.24 6.35
N SER A 32 14.39 -15.00 6.06
CA SER A 32 13.29 -14.57 5.18
C SER A 32 12.05 -14.39 6.04
N LEU A 33 11.41 -13.23 5.94
CA LEU A 33 10.14 -13.00 6.63
C LEU A 33 9.06 -13.93 6.09
N PRO A 34 8.10 -14.39 6.91
CA PRO A 34 6.88 -15.03 6.44
C PRO A 34 6.15 -14.18 5.38
N PRO A 35 5.41 -14.80 4.43
CA PRO A 35 4.69 -14.06 3.40
C PRO A 35 3.75 -12.98 3.96
N ASP A 36 2.95 -13.31 4.97
CA ASP A 36 1.98 -12.39 5.58
C ASP A 36 2.68 -11.14 6.14
N ASP A 37 3.81 -11.30 6.83
CA ASP A 37 4.59 -10.19 7.37
C ASP A 37 5.13 -9.28 6.25
N ARG A 38 5.62 -9.86 5.14
CA ARG A 38 6.03 -9.07 3.97
C ARG A 38 4.87 -8.27 3.39
N TYR A 39 3.69 -8.88 3.25
CA TYR A 39 2.49 -8.18 2.78
C TYR A 39 2.10 -7.07 3.74
N HIS A 40 2.08 -7.33 5.04
CA HIS A 40 1.79 -6.32 6.06
C HIS A 40 2.74 -5.12 5.97
N ILE A 41 4.03 -5.36 5.76
CA ILE A 41 5.01 -4.28 5.56
C ILE A 41 4.71 -3.50 4.28
N LEU A 42 4.45 -4.18 3.17
CA LEU A 42 4.27 -3.55 1.85
C LEU A 42 2.91 -2.87 1.65
N GLN A 43 1.94 -3.09 2.53
CA GLN A 43 0.60 -2.47 2.44
C GLN A 43 0.60 -0.94 2.47
N THR A 44 1.60 -0.29 3.07
CA THR A 44 1.63 1.18 3.17
C THR A 44 2.67 1.79 2.24
N ARG A 45 2.26 2.77 1.42
CA ARG A 45 3.14 3.56 0.52
C ARG A 45 4.38 4.08 1.25
N ARG A 46 4.21 4.71 2.42
CA ARG A 46 5.34 5.18 3.28
C ARG A 46 6.36 4.11 3.62
N ARG A 47 5.93 2.87 3.91
CA ARG A 47 6.86 1.76 4.19
C ARG A 47 7.57 1.31 2.92
N ARG A 48 6.85 1.19 1.80
CA ARG A 48 7.47 0.88 0.50
C ARG A 48 8.50 1.92 0.09
N ASP A 49 8.17 3.20 0.24
CA ASP A 49 9.04 4.34 -0.07
C ASP A 49 10.26 4.34 0.85
N THR A 50 10.08 4.10 2.14
CA THR A 50 11.19 3.94 3.09
C THR A 50 12.15 2.83 2.66
N LEU A 51 11.62 1.65 2.30
CA LEU A 51 12.45 0.53 1.84
C LEU A 51 13.15 0.85 0.51
N ARG A 52 12.49 1.54 -0.43
CA ARG A 52 13.13 2.00 -1.68
C ARG A 52 14.31 2.93 -1.42
N TYR A 53 14.18 3.84 -0.46
CA TYR A 53 15.27 4.75 -0.11
C TYR A 53 16.47 3.99 0.52
N LEU A 54 16.18 2.97 1.32
CA LEU A 54 17.17 2.23 2.10
C LEU A 54 17.87 1.09 1.34
N ARG A 55 17.27 0.59 0.25
CA ARG A 55 17.70 -0.60 -0.52
C ARG A 55 19.18 -0.70 -0.90
N ARG A 56 19.91 0.41 -1.02
CA ARG A 56 21.32 0.42 -1.46
C ARG A 56 22.20 1.23 -0.52
N ARG A 57 21.80 1.33 0.73
CA ARG A 57 22.57 2.00 1.77
C ARG A 57 22.97 0.95 2.79
N ASP A 58 24.21 1.02 3.24
CA ASP A 58 24.72 0.17 4.33
C ASP A 58 24.95 1.00 5.61
N GLU A 59 24.95 2.32 5.48
CA GLU A 59 25.20 3.26 6.56
C GLU A 59 23.90 3.77 7.20
N PRO A 60 23.95 4.19 8.50
CA PRO A 60 22.84 4.85 9.15
C PRO A 60 22.39 6.11 8.41
N VAL A 61 21.09 6.28 8.24
CA VAL A 61 20.44 7.41 7.57
C VAL A 61 19.71 8.27 8.59
N ASP A 62 19.79 9.60 8.45
CA ASP A 62 19.00 10.54 9.24
C ASP A 62 17.52 10.49 8.86
N VAL A 63 16.64 10.40 9.87
CA VAL A 63 15.19 10.26 9.65
C VAL A 63 14.58 11.50 9.02
N ARG A 64 15.16 12.69 9.20
CA ARG A 64 14.67 13.92 8.54
C ARG A 64 14.99 13.88 7.06
N GLU A 65 16.20 13.44 6.68
CA GLU A 65 16.56 13.24 5.26
C GLU A 65 15.63 12.22 4.61
N LEU A 66 15.41 11.08 5.28
CA LEU A 66 14.47 10.06 4.82
C LEU A 66 13.05 10.63 4.68
N ALA A 67 12.57 11.36 5.67
CA ALA A 67 11.24 11.96 5.65
C ALA A 67 11.06 12.97 4.52
N GLU A 68 12.09 13.76 4.22
CA GLU A 68 12.10 14.71 3.12
C GLU A 68 12.01 13.99 1.77
N TRP A 69 12.80 12.94 1.57
CA TRP A 69 12.74 12.16 0.34
C TRP A 69 11.40 11.43 0.17
N VAL A 70 10.87 10.82 1.23
CA VAL A 70 9.55 10.16 1.20
C VAL A 70 8.45 11.19 0.92
N ALA A 71 8.50 12.37 1.55
CA ALA A 71 7.55 13.44 1.28
C ALA A 71 7.62 13.95 -0.16
N ALA A 72 8.83 14.08 -0.73
CA ALA A 72 9.02 14.48 -2.12
C ALA A 72 8.38 13.47 -3.08
N ARG A 73 8.55 12.16 -2.81
CA ARG A 73 7.90 11.10 -3.56
C ARG A 73 6.38 11.04 -3.39
N GLU A 74 5.87 11.28 -2.19
CA GLU A 74 4.42 11.33 -1.95
C GLU A 74 3.74 12.47 -2.71
N GLN A 75 4.42 13.61 -2.77
CA GLN A 75 3.89 14.83 -3.39
C GLN A 75 4.28 14.97 -4.87
N GLU A 76 4.92 13.94 -5.46
CA GLU A 76 5.42 13.94 -6.83
C GLU A 76 6.22 15.22 -7.18
N THR A 77 7.07 15.63 -6.24
CA THR A 77 7.78 16.91 -6.33
C THR A 77 9.23 16.78 -5.85
N THR A 78 9.96 17.89 -5.83
CA THR A 78 11.34 17.91 -5.34
C THR A 78 11.40 18.39 -3.89
N PRO A 79 12.44 18.02 -3.12
CA PRO A 79 12.62 18.48 -1.74
C PRO A 79 12.47 20.00 -1.56
N GLU A 80 12.96 20.79 -2.50
CA GLU A 80 12.94 22.27 -2.46
C GLU A 80 11.53 22.85 -2.59
N ARG A 81 10.61 22.10 -3.21
CA ARG A 81 9.21 22.52 -3.40
C ARG A 81 8.30 22.08 -2.25
N LEU A 82 8.82 21.32 -1.29
CA LEU A 82 8.04 20.87 -0.14
C LEU A 82 7.80 22.00 0.85
N THR A 83 6.58 22.06 1.36
CA THR A 83 6.26 22.88 2.52
C THR A 83 6.78 22.23 3.80
N SER A 84 7.07 23.04 4.83
CA SER A 84 7.47 22.54 6.15
C SER A 84 6.41 21.61 6.77
N ARG A 85 5.11 21.87 6.51
CA ARG A 85 4.02 21.03 7.01
C ARG A 85 4.01 19.65 6.36
N GLN A 86 4.28 19.55 5.05
CA GLN A 86 4.37 18.26 4.35
C GLN A 86 5.54 17.42 4.89
N ARG A 87 6.74 18.00 4.99
CA ARG A 87 7.91 17.32 5.58
C ARG A 87 7.62 16.86 7.02
N GLN A 88 7.05 17.74 7.84
CA GLN A 88 6.75 17.44 9.25
C GLN A 88 5.73 16.30 9.40
N ARG A 89 4.69 16.26 8.55
CA ARG A 89 3.68 15.19 8.59
C ARG A 89 4.31 13.83 8.32
N VAL A 90 5.18 13.73 7.31
CA VAL A 90 5.87 12.48 6.98
C VAL A 90 6.86 12.10 8.08
N TYR A 91 7.65 13.06 8.58
CA TYR A 91 8.59 12.83 9.68
C TYR A 91 7.90 12.22 10.91
N ILE A 92 6.79 12.81 11.35
CA ILE A 92 6.02 12.29 12.51
C ILE A 92 5.53 10.87 12.23
N SER A 93 4.99 10.62 11.04
CA SER A 93 4.49 9.29 10.64
C SER A 93 5.58 8.22 10.62
N LEU A 94 6.76 8.55 10.08
CA LEU A 94 7.91 7.66 10.08
C LEU A 94 8.38 7.35 11.51
N TYR A 95 8.51 8.40 12.33
CA TYR A 95 8.99 8.31 13.70
C TYR A 95 8.05 7.48 14.61
N GLN A 96 6.73 7.68 14.50
CA GLN A 96 5.76 7.09 15.42
C GLN A 96 5.24 5.73 15.00
N THR A 97 5.17 5.47 13.68
CA THR A 97 4.44 4.29 13.16
C THR A 97 5.31 3.44 12.26
N HIS A 98 5.92 4.01 11.23
CA HIS A 98 6.52 3.19 10.18
C HIS A 98 7.88 2.61 10.56
N LEU A 99 8.80 3.41 11.10
CA LEU A 99 10.12 2.93 11.50
C LEU A 99 10.05 1.95 12.68
N PRO A 100 9.26 2.20 13.75
CA PRO A 100 9.07 1.21 14.80
C PRO A 100 8.54 -0.13 14.28
N LYS A 101 7.59 -0.10 13.33
CA LYS A 101 7.04 -1.34 12.77
C LYS A 101 8.04 -2.10 11.89
N LEU A 102 8.84 -1.38 11.09
CA LEU A 102 9.91 -1.99 10.30
C LEU A 102 11.02 -2.59 11.19
N ASP A 103 11.30 -1.97 12.33
CA ASP A 103 12.24 -2.45 13.35
C ASP A 103 11.72 -3.72 14.06
N GLU A 104 10.43 -3.77 14.37
CA GLU A 104 9.75 -4.96 14.92
C GLU A 104 9.90 -6.19 14.02
N TYR A 105 9.83 -6.00 12.71
CA TYR A 105 10.06 -7.06 11.72
C TYR A 105 11.54 -7.30 11.40
N GLY A 106 12.48 -6.61 12.06
CA GLY A 106 13.91 -6.77 11.83
C GLY A 106 14.37 -6.37 10.42
N VAL A 107 13.58 -5.56 9.71
CA VAL A 107 13.94 -5.07 8.37
C VAL A 107 14.91 -3.91 8.46
N VAL A 108 14.77 -3.08 9.49
CA VAL A 108 15.70 -1.99 9.78
C VAL A 108 16.06 -2.03 11.27
N ARG A 109 17.09 -1.29 11.65
CA ARG A 109 17.37 -0.94 13.04
C ARG A 109 17.04 0.52 13.27
N TYR A 110 16.01 0.80 14.06
CA TYR A 110 15.59 2.18 14.32
C TYR A 110 16.20 2.73 15.61
N HIS A 111 17.04 3.76 15.49
CA HIS A 111 17.64 4.49 16.60
C HIS A 111 16.84 5.75 16.94
N LYS A 112 15.73 5.55 17.66
CA LYS A 112 14.78 6.62 18.01
C LYS A 112 15.43 7.84 18.68
N ASP A 113 16.32 7.61 19.64
CA ASP A 113 16.98 8.68 20.39
C ASP A 113 17.97 9.50 19.54
N ARG A 114 18.56 8.86 18.52
CA ARG A 114 19.50 9.49 17.59
C ARG A 114 18.82 10.02 16.33
N GLY A 115 17.53 9.76 16.13
CA GLY A 115 16.82 10.14 14.92
C GLY A 115 17.40 9.49 13.66
N ALA A 116 17.91 8.26 13.77
CA ALA A 116 18.57 7.57 12.66
C ALA A 116 18.00 6.16 12.43
N VAL A 117 18.07 5.67 11.21
CA VAL A 117 17.67 4.30 10.85
C VAL A 117 18.81 3.62 10.09
N THR A 118 19.14 2.40 10.46
CA THR A 118 20.15 1.59 9.76
C THR A 118 19.43 0.46 9.00
N PRO A 119 19.60 0.33 7.69
CA PRO A 119 19.09 -0.82 6.96
C PRO A 119 19.73 -2.12 7.44
N LEU A 120 18.99 -3.22 7.37
CA LEU A 120 19.50 -4.58 7.63
C LEU A 120 19.42 -5.42 6.35
N ALA A 121 20.07 -6.59 6.34
CA ALA A 121 20.13 -7.48 5.17
C ALA A 121 18.76 -7.82 4.59
N LEU A 122 17.73 -7.83 5.44
CA LEU A 122 16.36 -8.15 5.06
C LEU A 122 15.69 -7.09 4.17
N VAL A 123 16.23 -5.86 4.07
CA VAL A 123 15.73 -4.83 3.13
C VAL A 123 15.85 -5.31 1.69
N GLU A 124 16.94 -5.98 1.33
CA GLU A 124 17.22 -6.44 -0.04
C GLU A 124 16.18 -7.46 -0.53
N HIS A 125 15.56 -8.22 0.37
CA HIS A 125 14.50 -9.17 0.04
C HIS A 125 13.21 -8.51 -0.47
N PHE A 126 13.06 -7.18 -0.31
CA PHE A 126 11.89 -6.46 -0.81
C PHE A 126 12.07 -5.96 -2.25
N ASP A 127 13.24 -6.09 -2.85
CA ASP A 127 13.58 -5.54 -4.17
C ASP A 127 12.66 -6.02 -5.29
N GLU A 128 12.37 -7.31 -5.30
CA GLU A 128 11.46 -7.96 -6.25
C GLU A 128 10.05 -7.34 -6.20
N TYR A 129 9.56 -7.06 -4.99
CA TYR A 129 8.23 -6.50 -4.79
C TYR A 129 8.17 -5.01 -5.11
N LEU A 130 9.21 -4.27 -4.77
CA LEU A 130 9.28 -2.82 -5.00
C LEU A 130 9.46 -2.47 -6.48
N THR A 131 10.04 -3.36 -7.28
CA THR A 131 10.20 -3.20 -8.74
C THR A 131 8.97 -3.65 -9.52
N THR A 132 8.29 -4.72 -9.08
CA THR A 132 7.05 -5.21 -9.70
C THR A 132 5.92 -4.19 -9.58
N SER A 133 5.84 -3.45 -8.47
CA SER A 133 4.90 -2.33 -8.36
C SER A 133 5.19 -1.17 -9.32
N GLU A 134 6.40 -1.04 -9.86
CA GLU A 134 6.72 -0.03 -10.88
C GLU A 134 6.44 -0.55 -12.30
N ALA A 135 6.63 -1.85 -12.55
CA ALA A 135 6.33 -2.48 -13.84
C ALA A 135 4.83 -2.78 -14.07
N GLY A 136 4.09 -3.04 -12.99
CA GLY A 136 2.63 -3.20 -12.97
C GLY A 136 1.88 -1.97 -12.44
N GLY A 137 2.60 -0.88 -12.18
CA GLY A 137 2.13 0.35 -11.52
C GLY A 137 1.30 1.27 -12.41
N GLY A 138 0.25 0.73 -13.02
CA GLY A 138 -0.93 1.49 -13.44
C GLY A 138 -2.08 1.34 -12.44
N VAL A 139 -1.79 0.93 -11.20
CA VAL A 139 -2.74 0.99 -10.08
C VAL A 139 -2.18 2.00 -9.10
N GLU A 140 -2.61 3.23 -9.33
CA GLU A 140 -2.33 4.43 -8.57
C GLU A 140 -2.67 4.15 -7.09
N ASP A 141 -1.70 4.42 -6.22
CA ASP A 141 -1.96 4.54 -4.79
C ASP A 141 -3.09 5.55 -4.60
N GLU A 142 -4.07 5.15 -3.80
CA GLU A 142 -5.28 5.89 -3.43
C GLU A 142 -4.91 7.22 -2.74
N ASP A 143 -4.48 8.20 -3.52
CA ASP A 143 -4.65 9.61 -3.24
C ASP A 143 -6.08 9.96 -3.71
N GLU A 144 -6.86 10.65 -2.87
CA GLU A 144 -8.25 11.06 -3.13
C GLU A 144 -8.44 11.88 -4.43
N ASP A 145 -7.34 12.22 -5.13
CA ASP A 145 -7.29 12.94 -6.40
C ASP A 145 -6.98 12.05 -7.64
N GLY A 146 -6.55 10.79 -7.45
CA GLY A 146 -6.18 9.85 -8.53
C GLY A 146 -7.39 9.20 -9.22
N ILE A 147 -8.45 8.94 -8.46
CA ILE A 147 -9.73 8.38 -8.95
C ILE A 147 -10.39 9.29 -10.01
N ALA A 148 -9.98 10.57 -10.10
CA ALA A 148 -10.49 11.53 -11.07
C ALA A 148 -9.85 11.44 -12.47
N ARG A 149 -8.64 10.87 -12.64
CA ARG A 149 -7.87 11.09 -13.89
C ARG A 149 -8.16 10.11 -15.04
N ALA A 150 -8.62 8.90 -14.79
CA ALA A 150 -8.79 7.89 -15.85
C ALA A 150 -10.16 7.22 -15.94
N TRP A 151 -11.09 7.51 -15.03
CA TRP A 151 -12.42 6.88 -15.05
C TRP A 151 -13.33 7.49 -16.12
N TRP A 152 -13.14 8.76 -16.52
CA TRP A 152 -13.97 9.39 -17.56
C TRP A 152 -13.80 8.76 -18.94
N ARG A 153 -12.66 8.14 -19.25
CA ARG A 153 -12.37 7.57 -20.57
C ARG A 153 -13.36 6.46 -20.96
N PRO A 154 -13.61 5.44 -20.13
CA PRO A 154 -14.68 4.49 -20.42
C PRO A 154 -16.05 5.18 -20.49
N TYR A 155 -16.32 6.20 -19.66
CA TYR A 155 -17.57 6.97 -19.75
C TYR A 155 -17.72 7.75 -21.07
N LEU A 156 -16.65 8.27 -21.70
CA LEU A 156 -16.74 8.92 -23.01
C LEU A 156 -16.96 7.94 -24.15
N THR A 157 -16.35 6.76 -24.10
CA THR A 157 -16.63 5.72 -25.09
C THR A 157 -18.08 5.26 -25.01
N LEU A 158 -18.62 5.12 -23.79
CA LEU A 158 -20.00 4.73 -23.55
C LEU A 158 -20.98 5.86 -23.93
N SER A 159 -20.63 7.12 -23.61
CA SER A 159 -21.44 8.30 -23.99
C SER A 159 -21.47 8.49 -25.50
N GLY A 160 -20.33 8.32 -26.18
CA GLY A 160 -20.24 8.36 -27.64
C GLY A 160 -21.09 7.28 -28.30
N LEU A 161 -21.09 6.05 -27.76
CA LEU A 161 -21.95 4.96 -28.22
C LEU A 161 -23.44 5.29 -28.05
N GLY A 162 -23.82 5.89 -26.92
CA GLY A 162 -25.18 6.38 -26.68
C GLY A 162 -25.62 7.45 -27.68
N VAL A 163 -24.77 8.45 -27.94
CA VAL A 163 -25.04 9.51 -28.92
C VAL A 163 -25.18 8.94 -30.34
N ALA A 164 -24.33 7.97 -30.71
CA ALA A 164 -24.41 7.30 -32.01
C ALA A 164 -25.73 6.52 -32.18
N LEU A 165 -26.18 5.81 -31.14
CA LEU A 165 -27.46 5.09 -31.15
C LEU A 165 -28.66 6.04 -31.28
N VAL A 166 -28.63 7.18 -30.58
CA VAL A 166 -29.67 8.23 -30.72
C VAL A 166 -29.68 8.81 -32.14
N GLY A 167 -28.51 9.08 -32.71
CA GLY A 167 -28.38 9.58 -34.09
C GLY A 167 -28.92 8.60 -35.15
N LEU A 168 -28.58 7.31 -35.03
CA LEU A 168 -29.09 6.26 -35.91
C LEU A 168 -30.62 6.13 -35.84
N ALA A 169 -31.17 6.25 -34.63
CA ALA A 169 -32.60 6.13 -34.43
C ALA A 169 -33.36 7.38 -34.93
N ALA A 170 -32.82 8.58 -34.75
CA ALA A 170 -33.37 9.81 -35.36
C ALA A 170 -33.34 9.76 -36.90
N GLY A 171 -32.34 9.07 -37.48
CA GLY A 171 -32.27 8.79 -38.93
C GLY A 171 -33.25 7.73 -39.44
N GLY A 172 -34.12 7.19 -38.60
CA GLY A 172 -35.16 6.22 -38.99
C GLY A 172 -34.67 4.78 -39.17
N VAL A 173 -33.45 4.46 -38.70
CA VAL A 173 -32.85 3.12 -38.86
C VAL A 173 -33.38 2.11 -37.82
N LEU A 174 -33.93 2.57 -36.69
CA LEU A 174 -34.40 1.72 -35.59
C LEU A 174 -35.92 1.88 -35.33
N PRO A 175 -36.65 0.79 -35.02
CA PRO A 175 -38.08 0.85 -34.74
C PRO A 175 -38.39 1.57 -33.42
N PHE A 176 -39.45 2.39 -33.41
CA PHE A 176 -39.88 3.26 -32.31
C PHE A 176 -39.91 2.67 -30.87
N PRO A 177 -40.25 1.39 -30.60
CA PRO A 177 -40.19 0.87 -29.23
C PRO A 177 -38.76 0.79 -28.66
N ALA A 178 -37.73 0.67 -29.50
CA ALA A 178 -36.33 0.66 -29.06
C ALA A 178 -35.85 2.05 -28.59
N LEU A 179 -36.41 3.11 -29.17
CA LEU A 179 -36.11 4.51 -28.84
C LEU A 179 -36.54 4.88 -27.41
N ALA A 180 -37.74 4.45 -27.01
CA ALA A 180 -38.26 4.72 -25.68
C ALA A 180 -37.43 4.02 -24.59
N ALA A 181 -37.03 2.76 -24.83
CA ALA A 181 -36.19 2.00 -23.91
C ALA A 181 -34.78 2.59 -23.78
N ALA A 182 -34.15 2.97 -24.91
CA ALA A 182 -32.84 3.60 -24.89
C ALA A 182 -32.85 4.97 -24.18
N GLY A 183 -33.87 5.80 -24.44
CA GLY A 183 -34.05 7.08 -23.77
C GLY A 183 -34.23 6.94 -22.26
N PHE A 184 -35.02 5.95 -21.82
CA PHE A 184 -35.21 5.66 -20.39
C PHE A 184 -33.89 5.27 -19.70
N VAL A 185 -33.11 4.37 -20.31
CA VAL A 185 -31.81 3.95 -19.79
C VAL A 185 -30.86 5.14 -19.69
N VAL A 186 -30.70 5.93 -20.76
CA VAL A 186 -29.82 7.12 -20.76
C VAL A 186 -30.26 8.13 -19.70
N SER A 187 -31.56 8.38 -19.54
CA SER A 187 -32.09 9.32 -18.55
C SER A 187 -31.83 8.87 -17.11
N SER A 188 -31.94 7.56 -16.84
CA SER A 188 -31.68 7.00 -15.51
C SER A 188 -30.20 7.12 -15.12
N PHE A 189 -29.30 6.85 -16.07
CA PHE A 189 -27.86 7.03 -15.87
C PHE A 189 -27.47 8.52 -15.72
N ALA A 190 -28.08 9.41 -16.50
CA ALA A 190 -27.86 10.85 -16.37
C ALA A 190 -28.33 11.37 -15.00
N MET A 191 -29.49 10.92 -14.53
CA MET A 191 -30.02 11.31 -13.21
C MET A 191 -29.13 10.80 -12.07
N LEU A 192 -28.62 9.58 -12.17
CA LEU A 192 -27.66 9.03 -11.20
C LEU A 192 -26.33 9.80 -11.21
N SER A 193 -25.84 10.20 -12.38
CA SER A 193 -24.63 11.02 -12.52
C SER A 193 -24.79 12.41 -11.90
N ILE A 194 -25.93 13.06 -12.14
CA ILE A 194 -26.24 14.36 -11.55
C ILE A 194 -26.38 14.24 -10.03
N PHE A 195 -27.04 13.18 -9.53
CA PHE A 195 -27.15 12.90 -8.11
C PHE A 195 -25.76 12.74 -7.47
N HIS A 196 -24.86 11.95 -8.08
CA HIS A 196 -23.51 11.78 -7.58
C HIS A 196 -22.70 13.08 -7.61
N ALA A 197 -22.85 13.89 -8.67
CA ALA A 197 -22.21 15.20 -8.77
C ALA A 197 -22.72 16.18 -7.70
N LEU A 198 -24.02 16.19 -7.41
CA LEU A 198 -24.64 17.01 -6.37
C LEU A 198 -24.25 16.56 -4.96
N VAL A 199 -24.13 15.25 -4.71
CA VAL A 199 -23.64 14.71 -3.43
C VAL A 199 -22.16 15.04 -3.24
N ALA A 200 -21.33 14.85 -4.26
CA ALA A 200 -19.90 15.17 -4.20
C ALA A 200 -19.65 16.68 -3.98
N THR A 201 -20.43 17.55 -4.62
CA THR A 201 -20.34 19.00 -4.42
C THR A 201 -21.00 19.47 -3.12
N GLY A 202 -22.01 18.77 -2.60
CA GLY A 202 -22.67 19.06 -1.33
C GLY A 202 -21.86 18.64 -0.10
N TRP A 203 -21.06 17.58 -0.19
CA TRP A 203 -20.14 17.15 0.88
C TRP A 203 -18.97 18.11 1.11
N MET A 204 -18.55 18.86 0.08
CA MET A 204 -17.43 19.81 0.18
C MET A 204 -17.85 21.22 0.67
N ASN A 205 -19.14 21.53 0.73
CA ASN A 205 -19.65 22.83 1.21
C ASN A 205 -20.16 22.80 2.66
N GLY A 206 -20.04 21.66 3.37
CA GLY A 206 -20.75 21.38 4.62
C GLY A 206 -19.90 21.17 5.87
N LEU A 207 -18.59 21.39 5.84
CA LEU A 207 -17.75 21.34 7.04
C LEU A 207 -17.16 22.72 7.34
N ASP A 208 -18.03 23.63 7.81
CA ASP A 208 -17.66 24.78 8.63
C ASP A 208 -17.00 24.28 9.93
N LEU A 209 -15.73 23.88 9.85
CA LEU A 209 -14.89 23.59 11.01
C LEU A 209 -14.61 24.86 11.84
N GLU A 210 -14.90 26.05 11.29
CA GLU A 210 -14.89 27.32 12.04
C GLU A 210 -16.02 27.42 13.08
N ALA A 211 -17.17 26.78 12.83
CA ALA A 211 -18.29 26.81 13.78
C ALA A 211 -18.03 25.95 15.03
N ILE A 212 -17.16 24.94 14.93
CA ILE A 212 -16.80 24.05 16.05
C ILE A 212 -15.65 24.62 16.89
N GLN A 213 -14.66 25.27 16.26
CA GLN A 213 -13.53 25.89 16.97
C GLN A 213 -13.98 27.06 17.87
N THR A 214 -14.97 27.85 17.43
CA THR A 214 -15.45 29.03 18.17
C THR A 214 -16.21 28.69 19.45
N ARG A 215 -16.69 27.44 19.61
CA ARG A 215 -17.43 26.98 20.80
C ARG A 215 -16.55 26.34 21.88
N ILE A 216 -15.29 26.03 21.57
CA ILE A 216 -14.34 25.41 22.52
C ILE A 216 -13.42 26.47 23.15
N SER A 217 -13.28 27.64 22.54
CA SER A 217 -12.46 28.75 23.06
C SER A 217 -13.23 29.80 23.86
N ARG A 218 -14.44 29.50 24.33
CA ARG A 218 -15.28 30.41 25.12
C ARG A 218 -15.78 29.76 26.39
#